data_AF-A0A976ED08-F1
#
_entry.id   AF-A0A976ED08-F1
#
_cell.length_a   1.000
_cell.length_b   1.000
_cell.length_c   1.000
_cell.angle_alpha   90.00
_cell.angle_beta   90.00
_cell.angle_gamma   90.00
#
_symmetry.space_group_name_H-M   'P 1'
#
loop_
_entity.id
_entity.type
_entity.pdbx_description
1 polymer ?
#
loop_
_entity_poly.entity_id
_entity_poly.type
_entity_poly.pdbx_seq_one_letter_code
_entity_poly.pdbx_strand_id
1 'polypeptide(L)'
;MFDAVCSIHTGNRNPQFTATARPSTHLRGIILNSTRQHKATRAIAALTVIASTAVGVLHAACWDTSTPPKPTSQYNLLGPAGTVVDTATQLMWKQCVEGKSGSGCATGTVSFIRWADANTAASGSTWAGYNDWRLPLISELQSLVASACFSPDPTINADAFPATPRSNVWSGSPDANYSSGAWGVDFGDGNAYSYNRSFAFQVRLVRGGQSLGLLAPTAQTLTFRTPAPVLPFNGTSVVAATSGVPNSANPVVYASTTPAVCTVDASTGAVSLTNAAQAGNTCTISANQFGRIFNSQNYAPATQVTQSLTVSQIAQSVAFGASPAVNVGGTGTVVATSNQGITPVSFSSNTPSFCTVSGTNNSTVTGVAVGTCSITASS
;
A
#
# COMPACT_ATOMS: atom_id res chain seq x y z
N MET A 1 32.72 -29.32 -75.73
CA MET A 1 32.13 -30.62 -76.07
C MET A 1 30.81 -30.68 -75.32
N PHE A 2 29.69 -30.60 -76.06
CA PHE A 2 28.27 -30.36 -75.66
C PHE A 2 28.01 -28.93 -75.13
N ASP A 3 27.40 -27.97 -75.86
CA ASP A 3 26.22 -27.94 -76.79
C ASP A 3 24.99 -28.62 -76.17
N ALA A 4 23.76 -28.10 -76.15
CA ALA A 4 23.10 -26.93 -76.76
C ALA A 4 21.71 -26.76 -76.06
N VAL A 5 21.29 -25.53 -75.76
CA VAL A 5 20.15 -24.80 -76.36
C VAL A 5 18.74 -25.09 -75.81
N CYS A 6 18.12 -23.96 -75.44
CA CYS A 6 16.73 -23.66 -75.08
C CYS A 6 15.82 -23.51 -76.32
N SER A 7 14.55 -23.94 -76.27
CA SER A 7 13.46 -23.30 -77.05
C SER A 7 12.01 -23.63 -76.60
N ILE A 8 11.32 -22.59 -76.08
CA ILE A 8 9.97 -22.02 -76.36
C ILE A 8 8.76 -22.95 -76.68
N HIS A 9 7.67 -22.86 -75.89
CA HIS A 9 6.32 -22.46 -76.39
C HIS A 9 5.27 -22.13 -75.29
N THR A 10 4.76 -20.89 -75.37
CA THR A 10 3.36 -20.41 -75.25
C THR A 10 2.39 -21.00 -74.20
N GLY A 11 1.64 -20.12 -73.52
CA GLY A 11 0.26 -20.46 -73.16
C GLY A 11 -0.27 -19.87 -71.85
N ASN A 12 -0.89 -18.70 -71.98
CA ASN A 12 -1.73 -18.02 -71.00
C ASN A 12 -2.89 -18.90 -70.46
N ARG A 13 -3.08 -18.98 -69.13
CA ARG A 13 -4.36 -18.84 -68.38
C ARG A 13 -4.26 -19.33 -66.92
N ASN A 14 -4.40 -18.39 -65.99
CA ASN A 14 -4.91 -18.57 -64.62
C ASN A 14 -6.46 -18.71 -64.70
N PRO A 15 -7.19 -19.34 -63.76
CA PRO A 15 -7.44 -18.68 -62.49
C PRO A 15 -7.46 -19.58 -61.24
N GLN A 16 -7.18 -18.90 -60.13
CA GLN A 16 -7.35 -19.27 -58.74
C GLN A 16 -8.83 -19.43 -58.36
N PHE A 17 -9.14 -20.41 -57.50
CA PHE A 17 -10.42 -20.50 -56.81
C PHE A 17 -10.32 -19.82 -55.43
N THR A 18 -10.98 -18.67 -55.32
CA THR A 18 -11.41 -18.03 -54.06
C THR A 18 -12.92 -18.20 -53.95
N ALA A 19 -13.43 -18.68 -52.81
CA ALA A 19 -14.87 -18.76 -52.55
C ALA A 19 -15.26 -17.81 -51.41
N THR A 20 -16.15 -16.85 -51.73
CA THR A 20 -16.84 -15.95 -50.80
C THR A 20 -18.33 -15.87 -51.16
N ALA A 21 -19.18 -16.07 -50.14
CA ALA A 21 -20.48 -15.44 -49.83
C ALA A 21 -21.80 -15.63 -50.66
N ARG A 22 -22.85 -16.05 -49.90
CA ARG A 22 -24.29 -15.58 -49.83
C ARG A 22 -25.28 -15.85 -51.01
N PRO A 23 -26.62 -15.62 -50.89
CA PRO A 23 -27.63 -15.80 -49.81
C PRO A 23 -29.05 -16.35 -50.29
N SER A 24 -30.09 -16.27 -49.42
CA SER A 24 -31.57 -16.30 -49.67
C SER A 24 -32.28 -17.68 -49.68
N THR A 25 -33.55 -17.90 -49.34
CA THR A 25 -34.66 -17.37 -48.48
C THR A 25 -35.81 -18.39 -48.65
N HIS A 26 -36.62 -18.70 -47.63
CA HIS A 26 -38.09 -18.84 -47.78
C HIS A 26 -38.84 -18.96 -46.42
N LEU A 27 -39.83 -18.06 -46.31
CA LEU A 27 -40.96 -17.85 -45.41
C LEU A 27 -41.65 -19.04 -44.69
N ARG A 28 -42.10 -18.81 -43.44
CA ARG A 28 -43.51 -18.57 -43.05
C ARG A 28 -43.58 -18.18 -41.56
N GLY A 29 -44.29 -17.08 -41.26
CA GLY A 29 -44.44 -16.53 -39.91
C GLY A 29 -45.70 -17.03 -39.17
N ILE A 30 -45.83 -16.63 -37.89
CA ILE A 30 -47.08 -16.38 -37.14
C ILE A 30 -46.73 -15.59 -35.85
N ILE A 31 -47.23 -14.34 -35.80
CA ILE A 31 -47.94 -13.63 -34.70
C ILE A 31 -47.25 -13.42 -33.32
N LEU A 32 -46.89 -12.13 -33.06
CA LEU A 32 -47.27 -11.21 -31.93
C LEU A 32 -47.39 -11.79 -30.49
N ASN A 33 -47.12 -11.10 -29.38
CA ASN A 33 -46.66 -9.77 -28.98
C ASN A 33 -46.48 -9.85 -27.43
N SER A 34 -45.77 -8.86 -26.87
CA SER A 34 -45.41 -8.65 -25.46
C SER A 34 -46.47 -8.91 -24.39
N THR A 35 -46.02 -9.25 -23.17
CA THR A 35 -46.45 -8.60 -21.90
C THR A 35 -45.61 -9.06 -20.70
N ARG A 36 -45.19 -8.09 -19.86
CA ARG A 36 -44.66 -8.30 -18.51
C ARG A 36 -45.70 -8.96 -17.61
N GLN A 37 -45.31 -9.88 -16.73
CA GLN A 37 -45.80 -9.95 -15.35
C GLN A 37 -44.84 -10.74 -14.44
N HIS A 38 -44.70 -10.23 -13.21
CA HIS A 38 -43.94 -10.79 -12.11
C HIS A 38 -44.42 -12.19 -11.70
N LYS A 39 -43.48 -13.05 -11.28
CA LYS A 39 -43.68 -14.01 -10.17
C LYS A 39 -42.34 -14.53 -9.67
N ALA A 40 -42.07 -14.23 -8.40
CA ALA A 40 -40.98 -14.76 -7.63
C ALA A 40 -41.19 -16.26 -7.36
N THR A 41 -40.19 -17.08 -7.65
CA THR A 41 -40.12 -18.46 -7.15
C THR A 41 -38.70 -18.73 -6.64
N ARG A 42 -38.66 -19.18 -5.40
CA ARG A 42 -37.49 -19.38 -4.53
C ARG A 42 -36.46 -20.34 -5.16
N ALA A 43 -35.21 -19.90 -5.28
CA ALA A 43 -34.08 -20.78 -5.60
C ALA A 43 -33.60 -21.48 -4.32
N ILE A 44 -33.66 -22.81 -4.32
CA ILE A 44 -33.01 -23.67 -3.32
C ILE A 44 -31.50 -23.61 -3.62
N ALA A 45 -30.73 -22.96 -2.76
CA ALA A 45 -29.27 -22.97 -2.86
C ALA A 45 -28.76 -24.36 -2.45
N ALA A 46 -28.35 -25.17 -3.43
CA ALA A 46 -27.57 -26.37 -3.20
C ALA A 46 -26.16 -25.94 -2.75
N LEU A 47 -25.87 -26.10 -1.46
CA LEU A 47 -24.56 -25.83 -0.87
C LEU A 47 -23.63 -27.01 -1.19
N THR A 48 -22.97 -26.98 -2.34
CA THR A 48 -21.87 -27.89 -2.65
C THR A 48 -20.64 -27.45 -1.86
N VAL A 49 -20.35 -28.17 -0.77
CA VAL A 49 -19.06 -28.08 -0.08
C VAL A 49 -18.00 -28.66 -1.01
N ILE A 50 -17.28 -27.79 -1.73
CA ILE A 50 -16.03 -28.19 -2.39
C ILE A 50 -15.00 -28.35 -1.29
N ALA A 51 -14.76 -29.59 -0.86
CA ALA A 51 -13.58 -29.92 -0.09
C ALA A 51 -12.37 -29.73 -1.02
N SER A 52 -11.76 -28.54 -0.97
CA SER A 52 -10.43 -28.31 -1.53
C SER A 52 -9.44 -29.16 -0.74
N THR A 53 -9.12 -30.35 -1.25
CA THR A 53 -7.88 -31.02 -0.89
C THR A 53 -6.75 -30.27 -1.58
N ALA A 54 -6.35 -29.15 -0.99
CA ALA A 54 -4.99 -28.66 -1.20
C ALA A 54 -4.07 -29.73 -0.61
N VAL A 55 -3.64 -30.67 -1.44
CA VAL A 55 -2.40 -31.41 -1.16
C VAL A 55 -1.29 -30.38 -1.32
N GLY A 56 -1.12 -29.56 -0.29
CA GLY A 56 0.15 -28.90 -0.08
C GLY A 56 1.16 -30.03 0.07
N VAL A 57 2.06 -30.15 -0.91
CA VAL A 57 3.29 -30.89 -0.68
C VAL A 57 4.00 -30.10 0.42
N LEU A 58 3.81 -30.53 1.66
CA LEU A 58 4.63 -30.11 2.78
C LEU A 58 6.03 -30.66 2.50
N HIS A 59 6.86 -29.87 1.82
CA HIS A 59 8.29 -30.01 2.00
C HIS A 59 8.55 -29.65 3.46
N ALA A 60 9.18 -30.57 4.19
CA ALA A 60 9.47 -30.43 5.61
C ALA A 60 10.44 -29.27 5.81
N ALA A 61 9.91 -28.06 5.90
CA ALA A 61 10.73 -26.86 6.03
C ALA A 61 11.46 -26.88 7.37
N CYS A 62 12.76 -26.58 7.32
CA CYS A 62 13.71 -26.68 8.43
C CYS A 62 13.50 -25.58 9.48
N TRP A 63 12.35 -25.60 10.16
CA TRP A 63 11.92 -24.57 11.11
C TRP A 63 11.49 -25.17 12.44
N ASP A 64 12.47 -25.58 13.25
CA ASP A 64 12.29 -25.76 14.71
C ASP A 64 13.28 -24.89 15.51
N THR A 65 13.55 -23.69 15.00
CA THR A 65 14.16 -22.62 15.80
C THR A 65 13.36 -21.35 15.55
N SER A 66 13.08 -20.58 16.60
CA SER A 66 12.29 -19.34 16.52
C SER A 66 12.93 -18.26 15.63
N THR A 67 14.16 -18.46 15.18
CA THR A 67 14.87 -17.62 14.21
C THR A 67 15.79 -18.49 13.34
N PRO A 68 15.40 -18.85 12.10
CA PRO A 68 16.27 -19.60 11.21
C PRO A 68 17.53 -18.76 10.86
N PRO A 69 18.72 -19.37 10.67
CA PRO A 69 19.97 -18.65 10.43
C PRO A 69 20.00 -17.82 9.12
N LYS A 70 19.02 -18.01 8.23
CA LYS A 70 18.80 -17.24 6.99
C LYS A 70 17.29 -17.10 6.72
N PRO A 71 16.57 -16.21 7.42
CA PRO A 71 15.13 -16.08 7.26
C PRO A 71 14.79 -15.51 5.87
N THR A 72 13.62 -15.87 5.33
CA THR A 72 13.19 -15.40 4.00
C THR A 72 13.08 -13.86 3.95
N SER A 73 12.82 -13.20 5.07
CA SER A 73 12.83 -11.74 5.19
C SER A 73 14.19 -11.08 4.91
N GLN A 74 15.30 -11.84 4.95
CA GLN A 74 16.62 -11.35 4.54
C GLN A 74 16.72 -11.19 3.02
N TYR A 75 15.84 -11.83 2.24
CA TYR A 75 15.93 -11.88 0.79
C TYR A 75 14.80 -11.08 0.13
N ASN A 76 15.17 -10.05 -0.62
CA ASN A 76 14.25 -9.28 -1.44
C ASN A 76 14.17 -9.91 -2.84
N LEU A 77 13.03 -10.55 -3.13
CA LEU A 77 12.74 -11.08 -4.47
C LEU A 77 12.34 -9.93 -5.40
N LEU A 78 13.12 -9.71 -6.46
CA LEU A 78 12.88 -8.61 -7.39
C LEU A 78 12.19 -9.11 -8.67
N GLY A 79 10.85 -9.04 -8.65
CA GLY A 79 9.99 -9.11 -9.85
C GLY A 79 10.07 -10.39 -10.70
N PRO A 80 9.41 -10.42 -11.87
CA PRO A 80 9.38 -11.58 -12.78
C PRO A 80 10.74 -11.89 -13.43
N ALA A 81 11.76 -11.05 -13.18
CA ALA A 81 13.12 -11.27 -13.63
C ALA A 81 13.81 -12.42 -12.90
N GLY A 82 13.35 -12.85 -11.71
CA GLY A 82 13.97 -13.97 -11.00
C GLY A 82 15.33 -13.63 -10.36
N THR A 83 15.52 -12.40 -9.92
CA THR A 83 16.68 -11.97 -9.12
C THR A 83 16.35 -11.91 -7.63
N VAL A 84 17.37 -12.16 -6.81
CA VAL A 84 17.28 -12.19 -5.34
C VAL A 84 18.33 -11.25 -4.78
N VAL A 85 17.94 -10.28 -3.95
CA VAL A 85 18.90 -9.45 -3.20
C VAL A 85 18.97 -9.94 -1.77
N ASP A 86 20.15 -10.37 -1.35
CA ASP A 86 20.45 -10.65 0.05
C ASP A 86 20.70 -9.32 0.78
N THR A 87 19.80 -8.93 1.68
CA THR A 87 19.89 -7.67 2.43
C THR A 87 21.03 -7.64 3.46
N ALA A 88 21.57 -8.78 3.88
CA ALA A 88 22.71 -8.81 4.81
C ALA A 88 24.02 -8.53 4.09
N THR A 89 24.22 -9.10 2.90
CA THR A 89 25.45 -8.92 2.10
C THR A 89 25.31 -7.84 1.03
N GLN A 90 24.08 -7.36 0.80
CA GLN A 90 23.67 -6.51 -0.32
C GLN A 90 23.92 -7.14 -1.70
N LEU A 91 24.30 -8.42 -1.80
CA LEU A 91 24.57 -9.07 -3.08
C LEU A 91 23.28 -9.41 -3.83
N MET A 92 23.30 -9.20 -5.15
CA MET A 92 22.22 -9.61 -6.04
C MET A 92 22.60 -10.90 -6.77
N TRP A 93 21.73 -11.90 -6.63
CA TRP A 93 21.89 -13.25 -7.13
C TRP A 93 20.86 -13.57 -8.20
N LYS A 94 21.21 -14.47 -9.11
CA LYS A 94 20.22 -15.18 -9.93
C LYS A 94 19.50 -16.20 -9.05
N GLN A 95 18.16 -16.20 -9.07
CA GLN A 95 17.33 -17.07 -8.22
C GLN A 95 17.48 -18.55 -8.57
N CYS A 96 17.61 -18.86 -9.86
CA CYS A 96 17.80 -20.23 -10.34
C CYS A 96 19.27 -20.52 -10.63
N VAL A 97 19.67 -21.77 -10.39
CA VAL A 97 20.93 -22.29 -10.93
C VAL A 97 20.88 -22.29 -12.47
N GLU A 98 22.04 -22.23 -13.12
CA GLU A 98 22.13 -22.23 -14.58
C GLU A 98 21.43 -23.46 -15.18
N GLY A 99 20.71 -23.24 -16.29
CA GLY A 99 19.85 -24.23 -16.94
C GLY A 99 18.42 -24.34 -16.38
N LYS A 100 18.16 -23.83 -15.16
CA LYS A 100 16.81 -23.71 -14.59
C LYS A 100 16.23 -22.30 -14.76
N SER A 101 14.91 -22.20 -14.87
CA SER A 101 14.19 -20.93 -15.07
C SER A 101 12.72 -21.03 -14.65
N GLY A 102 11.99 -19.92 -14.80
CA GLY A 102 10.57 -19.82 -14.46
C GLY A 102 10.32 -19.62 -12.96
N SER A 103 9.04 -19.44 -12.60
CA SER A 103 8.63 -19.34 -11.20
C SER A 103 9.01 -20.63 -10.45
N GLY A 104 9.66 -20.50 -9.30
CA GLY A 104 10.12 -21.65 -8.52
C GLY A 104 11.26 -22.46 -9.15
N CYS A 105 11.91 -21.96 -10.20
CA CYS A 105 12.99 -22.67 -10.92
C CYS A 105 12.56 -24.07 -11.45
N ALA A 106 11.28 -24.23 -11.79
CA ALA A 106 10.70 -25.50 -12.19
C ALA A 106 11.02 -25.89 -13.66
N THR A 107 11.32 -24.91 -14.52
CA THR A 107 11.51 -25.13 -15.96
C THR A 107 12.98 -25.39 -16.29
N GLY A 108 13.23 -26.34 -17.19
CA GLY A 108 14.58 -26.68 -17.69
C GLY A 108 15.30 -27.72 -16.83
N THR A 109 16.57 -27.96 -17.17
CA THR A 109 17.45 -28.92 -16.49
C THR A 109 18.71 -28.22 -15.99
N VAL A 110 19.26 -28.70 -14.89
CA VAL A 110 20.47 -28.11 -14.30
C VAL A 110 21.62 -28.28 -15.28
N SER A 111 22.32 -27.19 -15.57
CA SER A 111 23.54 -27.21 -16.39
C SER A 111 24.75 -27.46 -15.49
N PHE A 112 25.49 -28.52 -15.81
CA PHE A 112 26.76 -28.83 -15.15
C PHE A 112 27.90 -28.33 -16.05
N ILE A 113 28.70 -27.41 -15.54
CA ILE A 113 29.68 -26.66 -16.32
C ILE A 113 31.06 -26.81 -15.67
N ARG A 114 32.10 -26.99 -16.49
CA ARG A 114 33.49 -26.99 -15.99
C ARG A 114 33.88 -25.60 -15.53
N TRP A 115 34.83 -25.51 -14.60
CA TRP A 115 35.13 -24.25 -13.92
C TRP A 115 35.51 -23.09 -14.87
N ALA A 116 36.36 -23.36 -15.88
CA ALA A 116 36.77 -22.34 -16.85
C ALA A 116 35.60 -21.86 -17.73
N ASP A 117 34.76 -22.78 -18.18
CA ASP A 117 33.57 -22.49 -18.99
C ASP A 117 32.53 -21.74 -18.15
N ALA A 118 32.39 -22.07 -16.87
CA ALA A 118 31.48 -21.41 -15.94
C ALA A 118 31.87 -19.94 -15.72
N ASN A 119 33.16 -19.66 -15.57
CA ASN A 119 33.65 -18.28 -15.44
C ASN A 119 33.38 -17.47 -16.71
N THR A 120 33.63 -18.07 -17.88
CA THR A 120 33.36 -17.46 -19.18
C THR A 120 31.87 -17.19 -19.37
N ALA A 121 31.02 -18.19 -19.13
CA ALA A 121 29.56 -18.08 -19.25
C ALA A 121 28.97 -17.04 -18.30
N ALA A 122 29.47 -16.97 -17.05
CA ALA A 122 29.01 -15.98 -16.09
C ALA A 122 29.35 -14.55 -16.55
N SER A 123 30.62 -14.30 -16.90
CA SER A 123 31.08 -12.97 -17.35
C SER A 123 30.46 -12.49 -18.67
N GLY A 124 30.04 -13.41 -19.55
CA GLY A 124 29.37 -13.09 -20.81
C GLY A 124 27.85 -12.97 -20.70
N SER A 125 27.26 -13.18 -19.53
CA SER A 125 25.80 -13.18 -19.36
C SER A 125 25.24 -11.76 -19.41
N THR A 126 24.18 -11.58 -20.19
CA THR A 126 23.37 -10.33 -20.27
C THR A 126 21.97 -10.50 -19.66
N TRP A 127 21.79 -11.57 -18.89
CA TRP A 127 20.48 -12.00 -18.40
C TRP A 127 19.84 -10.95 -17.48
N ALA A 128 18.50 -10.82 -17.57
CA ALA A 128 17.70 -9.81 -16.88
C ALA A 128 18.16 -8.34 -17.12
N GLY A 129 18.83 -8.07 -18.26
CA GLY A 129 19.29 -6.72 -18.63
C GLY A 129 20.60 -6.30 -17.95
N TYR A 130 21.28 -7.24 -17.31
CA TYR A 130 22.48 -7.03 -16.52
C TYR A 130 23.69 -7.67 -17.20
N ASN A 131 24.80 -6.94 -17.33
CA ASN A 131 26.00 -7.34 -18.07
C ASN A 131 27.27 -7.45 -17.21
N ASP A 132 27.13 -7.50 -15.89
CA ASP A 132 28.24 -7.61 -14.94
C ASP A 132 28.20 -8.91 -14.13
N TRP A 133 27.44 -9.91 -14.60
CA TRP A 133 27.33 -11.19 -13.90
C TRP A 133 28.70 -11.86 -13.78
N ARG A 134 28.90 -12.57 -12.67
CA ARG A 134 30.12 -13.35 -12.42
C ARG A 134 29.83 -14.57 -11.57
N LEU A 135 30.82 -15.45 -11.49
CA LEU A 135 30.84 -16.46 -10.44
C LEU A 135 31.04 -15.78 -9.07
N PRO A 136 30.37 -16.28 -8.02
CA PRO A 136 30.57 -15.78 -6.66
C PRO A 136 31.95 -16.16 -6.13
N LEU A 137 32.53 -15.34 -5.28
CA LEU A 137 33.66 -15.74 -4.46
C LEU A 137 33.20 -16.81 -3.46
N ILE A 138 34.13 -17.64 -2.99
CA ILE A 138 33.79 -18.70 -2.04
C ILE A 138 33.09 -18.18 -0.78
N SER A 139 33.54 -17.04 -0.25
CA SER A 139 32.94 -16.37 0.91
C SER A 139 31.51 -15.87 0.65
N GLU A 140 31.23 -15.42 -0.58
CA GLU A 140 29.89 -14.97 -0.98
C GLU A 140 28.96 -16.17 -1.15
N LEU A 141 29.43 -17.25 -1.77
CA LEU A 141 28.62 -18.45 -1.95
C LEU A 141 28.30 -19.13 -0.60
N GLN A 142 29.27 -19.14 0.33
CA GLN A 142 29.07 -19.60 1.70
C GLN A 142 28.06 -18.75 2.46
N SER A 143 27.88 -17.47 2.13
CA SER A 143 26.90 -16.61 2.81
C SER A 143 25.45 -17.02 2.56
N LEU A 144 25.20 -17.86 1.55
CA LEU A 144 23.88 -18.44 1.25
C LEU A 144 23.59 -19.72 2.05
N VAL A 145 24.59 -20.31 2.72
CA VAL A 145 24.41 -21.55 3.48
C VAL A 145 23.51 -21.29 4.68
N ALA A 146 22.42 -22.04 4.77
CA ALA A 146 21.47 -22.03 5.88
C ALA A 146 21.68 -23.29 6.74
N SER A 147 22.52 -23.20 7.76
CA SER A 147 23.04 -24.34 8.54
C SER A 147 21.98 -25.13 9.31
N ALA A 148 20.78 -24.56 9.53
CA ALA A 148 19.66 -25.26 10.17
C ALA A 148 18.92 -26.21 9.22
N CYS A 149 19.23 -26.18 7.91
CA CYS A 149 18.59 -26.97 6.88
C CYS A 149 19.45 -28.19 6.49
N PHE A 150 19.75 -29.09 7.43
CA PHE A 150 20.49 -30.31 7.11
C PHE A 150 19.52 -31.47 6.85
N SER A 151 19.70 -32.16 5.72
CA SER A 151 19.10 -33.42 5.25
C SER A 151 17.67 -33.77 5.73
N PRO A 152 16.68 -33.96 4.84
CA PRO A 152 16.83 -34.36 3.44
C PRO A 152 16.91 -33.19 2.45
N ASP A 153 16.80 -31.95 2.91
CA ASP A 153 16.76 -30.75 2.08
C ASP A 153 18.15 -30.11 1.89
N PRO A 154 18.34 -29.26 0.86
CA PRO A 154 19.57 -28.49 0.68
C PRO A 154 19.75 -27.44 1.79
N THR A 155 20.99 -27.18 2.15
CA THR A 155 21.40 -26.20 3.18
C THR A 155 21.33 -24.76 2.67
N ILE A 156 20.18 -24.34 2.13
CA ILE A 156 19.92 -23.01 1.56
C ILE A 156 18.46 -22.60 1.83
N ASN A 157 18.17 -21.30 1.85
CA ASN A 157 16.78 -20.84 1.94
C ASN A 157 16.02 -21.21 0.64
N ALA A 158 15.10 -22.18 0.73
CA ALA A 158 14.35 -22.70 -0.41
C ALA A 158 13.29 -21.75 -0.96
N ASP A 159 12.82 -20.78 -0.17
CA ASP A 159 11.89 -19.74 -0.66
C ASP A 159 12.63 -18.75 -1.57
N ALA A 160 13.84 -18.35 -1.15
CA ALA A 160 14.68 -17.45 -1.91
C ALA A 160 15.33 -18.15 -3.11
N PHE A 161 15.75 -19.41 -2.97
CA PHE A 161 16.47 -20.19 -3.97
C PHE A 161 15.81 -21.56 -4.24
N PRO A 162 14.62 -21.57 -4.85
CA PRO A 162 13.82 -22.77 -5.03
C PRO A 162 14.47 -23.79 -5.96
N ALA A 163 14.12 -25.07 -5.74
CA ALA A 163 14.59 -26.21 -6.52
C ALA A 163 16.12 -26.30 -6.69
N THR A 164 16.89 -25.79 -5.70
CA THR A 164 18.35 -25.94 -5.66
C THR A 164 18.70 -27.40 -5.35
N PRO A 165 19.39 -28.13 -6.25
CA PRO A 165 19.83 -29.50 -5.97
C PRO A 165 20.88 -29.59 -4.86
N ARG A 166 20.84 -30.67 -4.09
CA ARG A 166 21.84 -31.05 -3.08
C ARG A 166 23.14 -31.53 -3.72
N SER A 167 23.90 -30.60 -4.26
CA SER A 167 25.18 -30.88 -4.88
C SER A 167 26.05 -29.64 -4.91
N ASN A 168 27.26 -29.80 -5.42
CA ASN A 168 28.28 -28.78 -5.51
C ASN A 168 27.89 -27.65 -6.48
N VAL A 169 28.12 -26.42 -6.03
CA VAL A 169 28.03 -25.20 -6.85
C VAL A 169 29.42 -24.57 -6.90
N TRP A 170 29.89 -24.24 -8.11
CA TRP A 170 31.19 -23.61 -8.30
C TRP A 170 31.22 -22.19 -7.71
N SER A 171 32.34 -21.86 -7.06
CA SER A 171 32.75 -20.47 -6.84
C SER A 171 33.80 -20.07 -7.90
N GLY A 172 34.02 -18.78 -8.09
CA GLY A 172 35.11 -18.22 -8.89
C GLY A 172 36.46 -18.22 -8.18
N SER A 173 36.57 -18.78 -6.97
CA SER A 173 37.81 -18.80 -6.19
C SER A 173 38.70 -19.99 -6.58
N PRO A 174 39.91 -19.76 -7.13
CA PRO A 174 40.88 -20.83 -7.38
C PRO A 174 41.44 -21.36 -6.06
N ASP A 175 41.88 -22.63 -6.04
CA ASP A 175 42.64 -23.17 -4.92
C ASP A 175 44.12 -22.76 -5.05
N ALA A 176 44.65 -22.09 -4.02
CA ALA A 176 46.04 -21.65 -3.99
C ALA A 176 47.04 -22.81 -3.82
N ASN A 177 46.62 -23.90 -3.18
CA ASN A 177 47.48 -25.06 -2.90
C ASN A 177 47.38 -26.14 -3.97
N TYR A 178 46.38 -26.06 -4.85
CA TYR A 178 46.17 -27.01 -5.93
C TYR A 178 45.87 -26.26 -7.23
N SER A 179 46.85 -26.18 -8.13
CA SER A 179 46.76 -25.38 -9.35
C SER A 179 45.61 -25.79 -10.29
N SER A 180 45.28 -27.09 -10.31
CA SER A 180 44.11 -27.63 -11.01
C SER A 180 42.83 -27.59 -10.18
N GLY A 181 42.87 -27.03 -8.97
CA GLY A 181 41.78 -26.95 -8.00
C GLY A 181 41.01 -25.63 -8.07
N ALA A 182 39.72 -25.70 -7.77
CA ALA A 182 38.88 -24.54 -7.49
C ALA A 182 37.89 -24.88 -6.36
N TRP A 183 37.43 -23.87 -5.66
CA TRP A 183 36.50 -24.05 -4.54
C TRP A 183 35.05 -24.09 -5.01
N GLY A 184 34.25 -24.94 -4.37
CA GLY A 184 32.79 -24.97 -4.48
C GLY A 184 32.16 -25.20 -3.11
N VAL A 185 30.87 -24.91 -3.01
CA VAL A 185 30.06 -25.22 -1.82
C VAL A 185 29.12 -26.36 -2.15
N ASP A 186 29.10 -27.39 -1.32
CA ASP A 186 28.12 -28.47 -1.40
C ASP A 186 26.88 -28.08 -0.59
N PHE A 187 25.75 -27.82 -1.26
CA PHE A 187 24.49 -27.53 -0.56
C PHE A 187 23.82 -28.78 0.02
N GLY A 188 24.43 -29.96 -0.09
CA GLY A 188 24.00 -31.16 0.62
C GLY A 188 24.37 -31.17 2.10
N ASP A 189 25.51 -30.54 2.46
CA ASP A 189 26.06 -30.48 3.82
C ASP A 189 26.48 -29.07 4.28
N GLY A 190 26.48 -28.08 3.36
CA GLY A 190 26.80 -26.68 3.63
C GLY A 190 28.30 -26.36 3.63
N ASN A 191 29.17 -27.32 3.31
CA ASN A 191 30.61 -27.15 3.42
C ASN A 191 31.26 -26.70 2.10
N ALA A 192 32.43 -26.07 2.23
CA ALA A 192 33.26 -25.71 1.09
C ALA A 192 34.36 -26.75 0.87
N TYR A 193 34.54 -27.15 -0.39
CA TYR A 193 35.54 -28.14 -0.79
C TYR A 193 36.29 -27.67 -2.04
N SER A 194 37.53 -28.12 -2.18
CA SER A 194 38.33 -27.93 -3.39
C SER A 194 38.19 -29.13 -4.31
N TYR A 195 37.95 -28.86 -5.60
CA TYR A 195 37.74 -29.88 -6.61
C TYR A 195 38.57 -29.62 -7.86
N ASN A 196 38.85 -30.68 -8.61
CA ASN A 196 39.52 -30.57 -9.90
C ASN A 196 38.62 -29.79 -10.89
N ARG A 197 39.19 -28.76 -11.52
CA ARG A 197 38.51 -27.88 -12.50
C ARG A 197 37.98 -28.60 -13.73
N SER A 198 38.41 -29.84 -13.98
CA SER A 198 37.91 -30.68 -15.08
C SER A 198 36.53 -31.28 -14.80
N PHE A 199 36.08 -31.32 -13.53
CA PHE A 199 34.73 -31.72 -13.17
C PHE A 199 33.71 -30.65 -13.52
N ALA A 200 32.47 -31.09 -13.77
CA ALA A 200 31.36 -30.23 -14.10
C ALA A 200 30.40 -30.15 -12.90
N PHE A 201 30.18 -28.95 -12.38
CA PHE A 201 29.27 -28.69 -11.26
C PHE A 201 28.26 -27.62 -11.62
N GLN A 202 27.30 -27.42 -10.73
CA GLN A 202 26.26 -26.41 -10.89
C GLN A 202 26.87 -25.01 -10.83
N VAL A 203 26.16 -24.05 -11.42
CA VAL A 203 26.59 -22.64 -11.46
C VAL A 203 25.44 -21.76 -10.99
N ARG A 204 25.75 -20.80 -10.12
CA ARG A 204 24.84 -19.73 -9.71
C ARG A 204 25.58 -18.41 -9.86
N LEU A 205 24.91 -17.44 -10.48
CA LEU A 205 25.51 -16.14 -10.78
C LEU A 205 25.21 -15.13 -9.68
N VAL A 206 26.18 -14.26 -9.43
CA VAL A 206 26.07 -13.04 -8.61
C VAL A 206 26.51 -11.84 -9.46
N ARG A 207 25.93 -10.66 -9.24
CA ARG A 207 26.36 -9.42 -9.93
C ARG A 207 27.76 -9.00 -9.47
N GLY A 208 28.56 -8.48 -10.38
CA GLY A 208 29.95 -8.07 -10.18
C GLY A 208 30.16 -6.61 -9.80
N GLY A 209 29.14 -5.75 -9.95
CA GLY A 209 29.17 -4.38 -9.45
C GLY A 209 28.93 -4.29 -7.95
N GLN A 210 29.51 -3.29 -7.28
CA GLN A 210 29.11 -2.95 -5.91
C GLN A 210 27.60 -2.69 -5.89
N SER A 211 26.88 -3.42 -5.05
CA SER A 211 25.49 -3.09 -4.76
C SER A 211 25.48 -1.77 -4.00
N LEU A 212 25.30 -0.69 -4.74
CA LEU A 212 24.67 0.49 -4.15
C LEU A 212 23.29 -0.03 -3.73
N GLY A 213 23.07 -0.16 -2.42
CA GLY A 213 21.80 -0.62 -1.88
C GLY A 213 20.63 0.11 -2.57
N LEU A 214 19.44 -0.52 -2.58
CA LEU A 214 18.26 -0.05 -3.30
C LEU A 214 18.26 1.48 -3.38
N LEU A 215 18.48 2.03 -4.58
CA LEU A 215 18.55 3.48 -4.76
C LEU A 215 17.16 4.03 -4.39
N ALA A 216 17.06 4.53 -3.16
CA ALA A 216 15.80 5.00 -2.62
C ALA A 216 15.44 6.30 -3.32
N PRO A 217 14.17 6.48 -3.70
CA PRO A 217 13.71 7.77 -4.20
C PRO A 217 13.95 8.86 -3.15
N THR A 218 14.27 10.06 -3.61
CA THR A 218 14.48 11.25 -2.77
C THR A 218 13.22 11.52 -1.95
N ALA A 219 13.36 11.57 -0.63
CA ALA A 219 12.24 11.91 0.24
C ALA A 219 11.85 13.39 0.06
N GLN A 220 10.55 13.66 0.12
CA GLN A 220 9.98 15.01 0.17
C GLN A 220 9.12 15.15 1.43
N THR A 221 9.00 16.37 1.94
CA THR A 221 8.29 16.67 3.18
C THR A 221 7.04 17.50 2.94
N LEU A 222 6.04 17.30 3.79
CA LEU A 222 4.79 18.03 3.83
C LEU A 222 4.57 18.53 5.25
N THR A 223 4.15 19.79 5.42
CA THR A 223 3.89 20.37 6.74
C THR A 223 2.68 21.28 6.71
N PHE A 224 1.81 21.22 7.71
CA PHE A 224 0.75 22.21 7.89
C PHE A 224 1.28 23.49 8.52
N ARG A 225 0.62 24.61 8.23
CA ARG A 225 0.91 25.88 8.88
C ARG A 225 0.54 25.82 10.37
N THR A 226 1.43 26.33 11.21
CA THR A 226 1.19 26.51 12.65
C THR A 226 1.03 28.00 13.00
N PRO A 227 0.13 28.37 13.94
CA PRO A 227 -0.81 27.50 14.66
C PRO A 227 -1.97 27.04 13.77
N ALA A 228 -2.64 25.96 14.19
CA ALA A 228 -3.82 25.44 13.49
C ALA A 228 -4.90 26.52 13.40
N PRO A 229 -5.59 26.66 12.24
CA PRO A 229 -6.66 27.62 12.11
C PRO A 229 -7.87 27.18 12.96
N VAL A 230 -8.63 28.16 13.44
CA VAL A 230 -9.85 27.92 14.21
C VAL A 230 -10.99 27.55 13.26
N LEU A 231 -11.82 26.58 13.65
CA LEU A 231 -13.04 26.20 12.93
C LEU A 231 -14.27 26.60 13.75
N PRO A 232 -14.92 27.74 13.45
CA PRO A 232 -16.09 28.19 14.20
C PRO A 232 -17.32 27.32 13.91
N PHE A 233 -18.15 27.06 14.92
CA PHE A 233 -19.48 26.47 14.74
C PHE A 233 -20.33 27.42 13.86
N ASN A 234 -20.88 26.91 12.75
CA ASN A 234 -21.53 27.66 11.65
C ASN A 234 -20.62 28.51 10.74
N GLY A 235 -19.32 28.28 10.73
CA GLY A 235 -18.45 28.92 9.74
C GLY A 235 -17.56 27.93 8.97
N THR A 236 -16.69 28.50 8.16
CA THR A 236 -15.68 27.78 7.38
C THR A 236 -14.29 28.09 7.91
N SER A 237 -13.34 27.23 7.57
CA SER A 237 -11.92 27.47 7.82
C SER A 237 -11.12 27.07 6.58
N VAL A 238 -9.83 27.35 6.55
CA VAL A 238 -8.96 26.92 5.46
C VAL A 238 -7.68 26.36 6.07
N VAL A 239 -7.36 25.12 5.73
CA VAL A 239 -6.06 24.53 6.04
C VAL A 239 -5.13 24.69 4.84
N ALA A 240 -3.84 24.90 5.13
CA ALA A 240 -2.82 24.97 4.10
C ALA A 240 -1.62 24.14 4.55
N ALA A 241 -1.24 23.17 3.71
CA ALA A 241 0.01 22.45 3.84
C ALA A 241 1.00 22.90 2.76
N THR A 242 2.27 23.00 3.14
CA THR A 242 3.38 23.40 2.27
C THR A 242 4.32 22.21 2.08
N SER A 243 4.75 22.01 0.84
CA SER A 243 5.77 21.04 0.48
C SER A 243 7.17 21.64 0.64
N GLY A 244 8.07 20.96 1.34
CA GLY A 244 9.46 21.41 1.52
C GLY A 244 10.24 21.37 0.20
N VAL A 245 11.32 22.16 0.08
CA VAL A 245 12.24 22.07 -1.08
C VAL A 245 13.44 21.21 -0.68
N PRO A 246 13.86 20.23 -1.50
CA PRO A 246 13.33 19.87 -2.82
C PRO A 246 12.04 19.03 -2.78
N ASN A 247 11.19 19.11 -3.83
CA ASN A 247 9.95 18.32 -3.94
C ASN A 247 9.61 17.91 -5.37
N SER A 248 8.59 17.05 -5.47
CA SER A 248 8.06 16.53 -6.72
C SER A 248 7.31 17.56 -7.55
N ALA A 249 7.00 18.75 -7.03
CA ALA A 249 6.15 19.77 -7.65
C ALA A 249 4.76 19.27 -8.10
N ASN A 250 4.27 18.15 -7.53
CA ASN A 250 2.86 17.76 -7.62
C ASN A 250 2.01 18.65 -6.70
N PRO A 251 0.72 18.88 -7.01
CA PRO A 251 -0.16 19.61 -6.11
C PRO A 251 -0.36 18.84 -4.80
N VAL A 252 -0.57 19.60 -3.72
CA VAL A 252 -1.02 19.05 -2.44
C VAL A 252 -2.51 18.75 -2.53
N VAL A 253 -2.93 17.57 -2.08
CA VAL A 253 -4.31 17.12 -2.09
C VAL A 253 -4.80 16.89 -0.66
N TYR A 254 -5.96 17.47 -0.34
CA TYR A 254 -6.57 17.39 0.99
C TYR A 254 -7.70 16.36 1.05
N ALA A 255 -7.87 15.73 2.20
CA ALA A 255 -9.02 14.87 2.48
C ALA A 255 -9.38 14.89 3.96
N SER A 256 -10.68 14.90 4.27
CA SER A 256 -11.16 14.82 5.65
C SER A 256 -11.09 13.37 6.12
N THR A 257 -10.39 13.12 7.24
CA THR A 257 -10.38 11.82 7.90
C THR A 257 -11.54 11.67 8.88
N THR A 258 -12.27 12.75 9.14
CA THR A 258 -13.49 12.80 9.95
C THR A 258 -14.67 13.33 9.12
N PRO A 259 -15.10 12.62 8.05
CA PRO A 259 -16.15 13.09 7.16
C PRO A 259 -17.52 13.25 7.83
N ALA A 260 -17.74 12.60 8.98
CA ALA A 260 -18.93 12.81 9.81
C ALA A 260 -18.94 14.15 10.57
N VAL A 261 -17.80 14.85 10.64
CA VAL A 261 -17.67 16.15 11.31
C VAL A 261 -17.53 17.26 10.28
N CYS A 262 -16.63 17.11 9.31
CA CYS A 262 -16.30 18.16 8.35
C CYS A 262 -15.94 17.60 6.97
N THR A 263 -16.15 18.42 5.94
CA THR A 263 -15.68 18.20 4.58
C THR A 263 -14.51 19.15 4.27
N VAL A 264 -13.70 18.81 3.27
CA VAL A 264 -12.63 19.67 2.78
C VAL A 264 -12.58 19.64 1.26
N ASP A 265 -12.36 20.79 0.63
CA ASP A 265 -12.05 20.86 -0.79
C ASP A 265 -10.63 20.33 -1.05
N ALA A 266 -10.54 19.34 -1.94
CA ALA A 266 -9.30 18.59 -2.17
C ALA A 266 -8.15 19.44 -2.74
N SER A 267 -8.44 20.61 -3.33
CA SER A 267 -7.45 21.46 -4.01
C SER A 267 -7.11 22.73 -3.24
N THR A 268 -8.11 23.31 -2.56
CA THR A 268 -7.98 24.60 -1.87
C THR A 268 -7.79 24.46 -0.37
N GLY A 269 -8.11 23.31 0.21
CA GLY A 269 -8.06 23.10 1.67
C GLY A 269 -9.18 23.83 2.43
N ALA A 270 -10.20 24.33 1.74
CA ALA A 270 -11.37 24.94 2.37
C ALA A 270 -12.18 23.90 3.13
N VAL A 271 -12.41 24.13 4.43
CA VAL A 271 -13.06 23.22 5.38
C VAL A 271 -14.43 23.75 5.77
N SER A 272 -15.44 22.88 5.72
CA SER A 272 -16.82 23.17 6.14
C SER A 272 -17.32 22.11 7.11
N LEU A 273 -18.17 22.50 8.06
CA LEU A 273 -18.82 21.55 8.97
C LEU A 273 -19.96 20.80 8.26
N THR A 274 -20.19 19.58 8.70
CA THR A 274 -21.40 18.83 8.36
C THR A 274 -22.52 19.13 9.34
N ASN A 275 -23.76 18.76 8.98
CA ASN A 275 -24.93 18.94 9.85
C ASN A 275 -24.87 18.12 11.16
N ALA A 276 -24.00 17.10 11.22
CA ALA A 276 -23.80 16.29 12.43
C ALA A 276 -22.69 16.85 13.35
N ALA A 277 -22.00 17.91 12.94
CA ALA A 277 -20.96 18.52 13.75
C ALA A 277 -21.56 19.19 15.00
N GLN A 278 -20.93 18.95 16.15
CA GLN A 278 -21.23 19.59 17.42
C GLN A 278 -20.02 20.39 17.88
N ALA A 279 -20.25 21.40 18.71
CA ALA A 279 -19.16 22.14 19.30
C ALA A 279 -18.33 21.23 20.22
N GLY A 280 -17.00 21.35 20.17
CA GLY A 280 -16.08 20.42 20.82
C GLY A 280 -15.69 19.20 19.95
N ASN A 281 -16.40 18.92 18.85
CA ASN A 281 -15.93 17.90 17.91
C ASN A 281 -14.56 18.27 17.33
N THR A 282 -13.79 17.25 16.95
CA THR A 282 -12.51 17.44 16.28
C THR A 282 -12.65 17.11 14.79
N CYS A 283 -12.41 18.09 13.94
CA CYS A 283 -12.27 17.92 12.50
C CYS A 283 -10.80 17.62 12.18
N THR A 284 -10.50 16.49 11.55
CA THR A 284 -9.12 16.13 11.17
C THR A 284 -8.99 16.06 9.65
N ILE A 285 -8.04 16.82 9.10
CA ILE A 285 -7.75 16.89 7.68
C ILE A 285 -6.37 16.29 7.42
N SER A 286 -6.27 15.44 6.41
CA SER A 286 -5.02 14.93 5.87
C SER A 286 -4.58 15.74 4.65
N ALA A 287 -3.27 15.90 4.48
CA ALA A 287 -2.65 16.43 3.27
C ALA A 287 -1.67 15.40 2.68
N ASN A 288 -1.74 15.22 1.37
CA ASN A 288 -0.96 14.25 0.60
C ASN A 288 -0.28 14.93 -0.59
N GLN A 289 0.91 14.45 -0.95
CA GLN A 289 1.59 14.86 -2.17
C GLN A 289 2.26 13.65 -2.81
N PHE A 290 1.85 13.33 -4.03
CA PHE A 290 2.41 12.19 -4.76
C PHE A 290 3.86 12.45 -5.17
N GLY A 291 4.64 11.37 -5.24
CA GLY A 291 5.97 11.37 -5.84
C GLY A 291 5.90 11.44 -7.36
N ARG A 292 6.97 11.91 -8.00
CA ARG A 292 7.22 11.77 -9.44
C ARG A 292 8.70 12.02 -9.74
N ILE A 293 9.11 11.73 -10.97
CA ILE A 293 10.39 12.22 -11.48
C ILE A 293 10.24 13.71 -11.81
N PHE A 294 11.07 14.55 -11.22
CA PHE A 294 11.10 16.00 -11.46
C PHE A 294 12.54 16.52 -11.34
N ASN A 295 13.00 17.34 -12.29
CA ASN A 295 14.38 17.85 -12.35
C ASN A 295 15.45 16.75 -12.16
N SER A 296 15.27 15.62 -12.85
CA SER A 296 16.17 14.45 -12.79
C SER A 296 16.32 13.80 -11.42
N GLN A 297 15.41 14.08 -10.49
CA GLN A 297 15.31 13.46 -9.17
C GLN A 297 14.01 12.63 -9.11
N ASN A 298 14.09 11.40 -8.60
CA ASN A 298 12.93 10.53 -8.41
C ASN A 298 12.40 10.73 -6.98
N TYR A 299 11.29 11.45 -6.80
CA TYR A 299 10.73 11.71 -5.47
C TYR A 299 9.76 10.63 -5.04
N ALA A 300 9.87 10.18 -3.79
CA ALA A 300 8.88 9.32 -3.16
C ALA A 300 7.59 10.12 -2.87
N PRO A 301 6.41 9.50 -2.74
CA PRO A 301 5.28 10.15 -2.09
C PRO A 301 5.68 10.71 -0.72
N ALA A 302 5.25 11.92 -0.41
CA ALA A 302 5.45 12.48 0.92
C ALA A 302 4.70 11.65 1.96
N THR A 303 5.26 11.54 3.17
CA THR A 303 4.51 10.97 4.30
C THR A 303 3.27 11.84 4.54
N GLN A 304 2.10 11.22 4.63
CA GLN A 304 0.86 11.92 4.91
C GLN A 304 0.95 12.64 6.25
N VAL A 305 0.54 13.90 6.28
CA VAL A 305 0.42 14.69 7.51
C VAL A 305 -1.04 14.99 7.79
N THR A 306 -1.37 15.18 9.07
CA THR A 306 -2.72 15.50 9.52
C THR A 306 -2.73 16.78 10.36
N GLN A 307 -3.83 17.53 10.29
CA GLN A 307 -4.10 18.70 11.11
C GLN A 307 -5.49 18.56 11.72
N SER A 308 -5.57 18.68 13.04
CA SER A 308 -6.83 18.71 13.77
C SER A 308 -7.26 20.15 14.05
N LEU A 309 -8.54 20.42 13.84
CA LEU A 309 -9.23 21.66 14.14
C LEU A 309 -10.36 21.35 15.13
N THR A 310 -10.37 22.01 16.27
CA THR A 310 -11.48 21.89 17.22
C THR A 310 -12.63 22.82 16.79
N VAL A 311 -13.84 22.29 16.74
CA VAL A 311 -15.05 23.07 16.47
C VAL A 311 -15.31 23.98 17.66
N SER A 312 -15.13 25.28 17.47
CA SER A 312 -15.27 26.26 18.54
C SER A 312 -16.73 26.44 18.95
N GLN A 313 -16.98 26.54 20.24
CA GLN A 313 -18.31 26.86 20.78
C GLN A 313 -18.69 28.31 20.45
N ILE A 314 -19.95 28.55 20.10
CA ILE A 314 -20.51 29.90 20.15
C ILE A 314 -20.80 30.20 21.62
N ALA A 315 -20.26 31.30 22.15
CA ALA A 315 -20.60 31.74 23.49
C ALA A 315 -22.09 32.11 23.54
N GLN A 316 -22.89 31.32 24.24
CA GLN A 316 -24.25 31.67 24.60
C GLN A 316 -24.21 32.54 25.86
N SER A 317 -24.84 33.71 25.81
CA SER A 317 -24.93 34.63 26.95
C SER A 317 -26.37 35.06 27.17
N VAL A 318 -26.79 35.08 28.42
CA VAL A 318 -28.08 35.64 28.86
C VAL A 318 -27.81 36.97 29.55
N ALA A 319 -28.46 38.03 29.09
CA ALA A 319 -28.35 39.37 29.66
C ALA A 319 -29.66 39.75 30.36
N PHE A 320 -29.57 40.19 31.61
CA PHE A 320 -30.72 40.78 32.31
C PHE A 320 -31.05 42.16 31.74
N GLY A 321 -32.34 42.48 31.67
CA GLY A 321 -32.84 43.83 31.47
C GLY A 321 -32.74 44.67 32.74
N ALA A 322 -33.42 45.81 32.76
CA ALA A 322 -33.47 46.66 33.94
C ALA A 322 -34.05 45.90 35.15
N SER A 323 -33.41 46.03 36.31
CA SER A 323 -33.92 45.44 37.55
C SER A 323 -35.23 46.12 37.96
N PRO A 324 -36.30 45.37 38.28
CA PRO A 324 -37.52 45.96 38.84
C PRO A 324 -37.27 46.44 40.27
N ALA A 325 -37.98 47.50 40.68
CA ALA A 325 -38.05 47.90 42.08
C ALA A 325 -39.14 47.07 42.78
N VAL A 326 -38.76 46.25 43.76
CA VAL A 326 -39.67 45.36 44.48
C VAL A 326 -39.56 45.62 45.98
N ASN A 327 -40.66 46.05 46.58
CA ASN A 327 -40.78 46.21 48.04
C ASN A 327 -41.16 44.87 48.69
N VAL A 328 -40.96 44.73 50.01
CA VAL A 328 -41.46 43.56 50.76
C VAL A 328 -42.98 43.46 50.63
N GLY A 329 -43.49 42.29 50.25
CA GLY A 329 -44.89 42.02 49.92
C GLY A 329 -45.33 42.48 48.52
N GLY A 330 -44.47 43.21 47.79
CA GLY A 330 -44.71 43.66 46.42
C GLY A 330 -44.19 42.67 45.37
N THR A 331 -44.55 42.92 44.11
CA THR A 331 -44.09 42.13 42.97
C THR A 331 -43.45 43.01 41.89
N GLY A 332 -42.61 42.40 41.05
CA GLY A 332 -42.04 43.03 39.86
C GLY A 332 -41.63 41.99 38.82
N THR A 333 -41.55 42.38 37.56
CA THR A 333 -41.23 41.46 36.46
C THR A 333 -39.76 41.59 36.08
N VAL A 334 -39.05 40.47 36.02
CA VAL A 334 -37.71 40.40 35.44
C VAL A 334 -37.77 39.98 33.98
N VAL A 335 -36.89 40.57 33.19
CA VAL A 335 -36.72 40.26 31.77
C VAL A 335 -35.25 39.93 31.54
N ALA A 336 -34.98 38.92 30.73
CA ALA A 336 -33.65 38.59 30.27
C ALA A 336 -33.71 38.12 28.82
N THR A 337 -32.67 38.40 28.05
CA THR A 337 -32.58 38.04 26.64
C THR A 337 -31.36 37.16 26.39
N SER A 338 -31.55 36.11 25.59
CA SER A 338 -30.45 35.29 25.06
C SER A 338 -29.89 35.94 23.79
N ASN A 339 -28.56 35.99 23.66
CA ASN A 339 -27.91 36.45 22.42
C ASN A 339 -28.21 35.53 21.21
N GLN A 340 -28.76 34.33 21.44
CA GLN A 340 -29.20 33.39 20.42
C GLN A 340 -30.73 33.43 20.17
N GLY A 341 -31.46 34.36 20.80
CA GLY A 341 -32.91 34.48 20.62
C GLY A 341 -33.74 33.32 21.19
N ILE A 342 -33.14 32.49 22.06
CA ILE A 342 -33.80 31.34 22.69
C ILE A 342 -34.88 31.84 23.65
N THR A 343 -36.10 31.31 23.49
CA THR A 343 -37.26 31.59 24.35
C THR A 343 -37.98 30.30 24.72
N PRO A 344 -38.54 30.18 25.94
CA PRO A 344 -38.51 31.19 27.00
C PRO A 344 -37.21 31.18 27.83
N VAL A 345 -36.79 32.35 28.33
CA VAL A 345 -35.81 32.45 29.42
C VAL A 345 -36.54 32.24 30.74
N SER A 346 -36.00 31.38 31.59
CA SER A 346 -36.55 31.05 32.91
C SER A 346 -35.73 31.65 34.04
N PHE A 347 -36.36 31.89 35.19
CA PHE A 347 -35.72 32.50 36.34
C PHE A 347 -35.80 31.62 37.59
N SER A 348 -34.79 31.73 38.45
CA SER A 348 -34.75 31.08 39.75
C SER A 348 -34.21 32.05 40.80
N SER A 349 -34.85 32.09 41.96
CA SER A 349 -34.33 32.87 43.09
C SER A 349 -33.21 32.09 43.78
N ASN A 350 -32.03 32.72 43.88
CA ASN A 350 -30.92 32.18 44.67
C ASN A 350 -31.10 32.48 46.17
N THR A 351 -32.00 33.40 46.50
CA THR A 351 -32.25 33.91 47.85
C THR A 351 -33.74 33.85 48.19
N PRO A 352 -34.34 32.64 48.30
CA PRO A 352 -35.79 32.49 48.48
C PRO A 352 -36.32 33.09 49.79
N SER A 353 -35.46 33.29 50.80
CA SER A 353 -35.81 33.98 52.05
C SER A 353 -36.02 35.49 51.88
N PHE A 354 -35.46 36.10 50.83
CA PHE A 354 -35.58 37.55 50.55
C PHE A 354 -36.52 37.84 49.38
N CYS A 355 -36.55 36.97 48.37
CA CYS A 355 -37.47 37.09 47.25
C CYS A 355 -37.78 35.73 46.62
N THR A 356 -39.00 35.52 46.15
CA THR A 356 -39.40 34.32 45.39
C THR A 356 -39.74 34.67 43.95
N VAL A 357 -39.76 33.68 43.07
CA VAL A 357 -40.12 33.84 41.67
C VAL A 357 -41.31 32.94 41.32
N SER A 358 -42.24 33.43 40.50
CA SER A 358 -43.46 32.72 40.10
C SER A 358 -44.00 33.22 38.75
N GLY A 359 -45.15 32.68 38.32
CA GLY A 359 -45.78 33.03 37.04
C GLY A 359 -45.13 32.36 35.83
N THR A 360 -45.45 32.83 34.63
CA THR A 360 -44.93 32.26 33.38
C THR A 360 -43.40 32.39 33.32
N ASN A 361 -42.71 31.26 33.16
CA ASN A 361 -41.26 31.13 33.17
C ASN A 361 -40.59 31.66 34.45
N ASN A 362 -41.33 31.76 35.56
CA ASN A 362 -40.89 32.35 36.82
C ASN A 362 -40.47 33.84 36.70
N SER A 363 -41.02 34.58 35.75
CA SER A 363 -40.63 35.99 35.50
C SER A 363 -41.14 36.99 36.54
N THR A 364 -42.05 36.60 37.44
CA THR A 364 -42.60 37.48 38.48
C THR A 364 -41.84 37.29 39.79
N VAL A 365 -41.09 38.30 40.21
CA VAL A 365 -40.38 38.36 41.50
C VAL A 365 -41.32 38.89 42.57
N THR A 366 -41.34 38.26 43.74
CA THR A 366 -42.08 38.72 44.92
C THR A 366 -41.10 38.98 46.07
N GLY A 367 -41.14 40.17 46.68
CA GLY A 367 -40.32 40.49 47.84
C GLY A 367 -40.84 39.83 49.11
N VAL A 368 -40.02 39.04 49.80
CA VAL A 368 -40.41 38.28 51.00
C VAL A 368 -39.92 38.94 52.29
N ALA A 369 -38.68 39.44 52.31
CA ALA A 369 -38.09 40.10 53.47
C ALA A 369 -37.05 41.15 53.03
N VAL A 370 -36.69 42.06 53.95
CA VAL A 370 -35.63 43.06 53.71
C VAL A 370 -34.29 42.35 53.57
N GLY A 371 -33.59 42.57 52.46
CA GLY A 371 -32.28 41.99 52.17
C GLY A 371 -31.94 42.06 50.68
N THR A 372 -30.84 41.44 50.28
CA THR A 372 -30.43 41.37 48.88
C THR A 372 -31.15 40.23 48.17
N CYS A 373 -31.94 40.58 47.15
CA CYS A 373 -32.54 39.61 46.23
C CYS A 373 -31.56 39.28 45.11
N SER A 374 -31.22 38.01 44.92
CA SER A 374 -30.41 37.51 43.81
C SER A 374 -31.18 36.48 43.00
N ILE A 375 -31.18 36.64 41.67
CA ILE A 375 -31.89 35.80 40.72
C ILE A 375 -30.94 35.33 39.63
N THR A 376 -31.06 34.06 39.24
CA THR A 376 -30.37 33.47 38.09
C THR A 376 -31.35 33.37 36.92
N ALA A 377 -30.91 33.75 35.72
CA ALA A 377 -31.64 33.53 34.47
C ALA A 377 -30.99 32.38 33.69
N SER A 378 -31.81 31.54 33.04
CA SER A 378 -31.35 30.39 32.25
C SER A 378 -32.19 30.24 30.98
N SER A 379 -31.54 30.01 29.84
CA SER A 379 -32.15 29.92 28.50
C SER A 379 -31.87 28.59 27.83
#